data_AF-A0A1G5T6U2-F1
#
_entry.id   AF-A0A1G5T6U2-F1
#
_cell.length_a   1.000
_cell.length_b   1.000
_cell.length_c   1.000
_cell.angle_alpha   90.00
_cell.angle_beta   90.00
_cell.angle_gamma   90.00
#
_symmetry.space_group_name_H-M   'P 1'
#
loop_
_entity.id
_entity.type
_entity.pdbx_description
1 polymer ?
#
loop_
_entity_poly.entity_id
_entity_poly.type
_entity_poly.pdbx_seq_one_letter_code
_entity_poly.pdbx_strand_id
1 'polypeptide(L)'
;MKLSRLSLAITAILGSSLSTAALAIDLYVDTNTEQLYAKPGPGRVHIGSFVREDKPKTADKTADNTTDKTETADNTGPIAAEKKETADLSAVRRDIELKSKMMGARLASDIASLEERVKETENVHVQFTDSAPHFASKDGNFTFAINGRMQVASQYNFINDVLPATGTNLPNEWNSGATLRRARLGAEGTFFKIWDYKFEYDFSRGNGSVASGITDAYARLNVTKPFSVKIGSFKEPFSLEEAASNRYLTFIERHMSVNSFVDNPNTYKTGIGVNYAVPRFQFGVAFQTEPIGAWSAASTSVNTAGNVSRNNGSGDSGWEGIGRITGRPWMEDETKFLHVGISAGHTAVNTQYNAAGQIATTPSAQGGGGGGMAFFAFPGTNVDRTNMLNTGNLSVGDKGAPGSRRIDSYDRFGAEGWLVHGPFAVQGEYLRTNINGLGYDNEHFTGYYGFASYFLTGESKAYHVKNGAANRIKPRQNFQWNGSGWGAWEVAAGYDYINLNSGVIRGGQADMVRFALNWYPHPNIKIQNNIVHILNVNTEGSTISRTAGFNKANLSSFLTQVQVEF
;
A
#
# COMPACT_ATOMS: atom_id res chain seq x y z
N MET A 1 23.43 -13.81 -35.37
CA MET A 1 24.15 -13.80 -34.08
C MET A 1 23.14 -13.91 -32.95
N LYS A 2 23.26 -14.96 -32.12
CA LYS A 2 22.41 -15.20 -30.94
C LYS A 2 22.97 -14.38 -29.78
N LEU A 3 22.19 -13.46 -29.21
CA LEU A 3 22.55 -12.74 -27.99
C LEU A 3 21.82 -13.37 -26.80
N SER A 4 22.60 -13.81 -25.82
CA SER A 4 22.17 -14.56 -24.64
C SER A 4 21.50 -13.65 -23.61
N ARG A 5 20.44 -14.21 -23.01
CA ARG A 5 19.71 -13.69 -21.85
C ARG A 5 20.62 -13.57 -20.62
N LEU A 6 21.26 -12.42 -20.40
CA LEU A 6 21.85 -12.07 -19.10
C LEU A 6 22.15 -10.56 -19.00
N SER A 7 21.12 -9.71 -19.05
CA SER A 7 21.29 -8.27 -18.82
C SER A 7 20.00 -7.64 -18.31
N LEU A 8 19.57 -8.01 -17.09
CA LEU A 8 18.63 -7.19 -16.31
C LEU A 8 18.56 -7.74 -14.87
N ALA A 9 19.43 -7.28 -13.98
CA ALA A 9 19.24 -7.31 -12.52
C ALA A 9 20.48 -6.76 -11.77
N ILE A 10 20.75 -5.45 -11.83
CA ILE A 10 21.53 -4.78 -10.77
C ILE A 10 20.98 -3.36 -10.62
N THR A 11 20.07 -3.14 -9.67
CA THR A 11 19.96 -1.90 -8.87
C THR A 11 18.97 -2.17 -7.71
N ALA A 12 19.46 -2.74 -6.60
CA ALA A 12 18.82 -2.66 -5.27
C ALA A 12 19.70 -3.33 -4.21
N ILE A 13 20.83 -2.72 -3.85
CA ILE A 13 21.47 -2.93 -2.54
C ILE A 13 21.94 -1.57 -2.04
N LEU A 14 21.08 -0.91 -1.27
CA LEU A 14 21.43 0.20 -0.38
C LEU A 14 20.96 -0.23 1.01
N GLY A 15 21.91 -0.51 1.91
CA GLY A 15 21.58 -0.79 3.30
C GLY A 15 22.46 -1.82 4.02
N SER A 16 23.78 -1.76 3.87
CA SER A 16 24.68 -2.26 4.91
C SER A 16 25.97 -1.46 4.87
N SER A 17 26.30 -0.86 6.00
CA SER A 17 27.55 -0.16 6.31
C SER A 17 28.78 -0.81 5.67
N LEU A 18 29.43 -0.07 4.78
CA LEU A 18 30.75 -0.40 4.22
C LEU A 18 31.80 -0.27 5.33
N SER A 19 32.11 -1.36 6.03
CA SER A 19 33.41 -1.56 6.64
C SER A 19 34.27 -2.34 5.65
N THR A 20 35.16 -1.64 4.92
CA THR A 20 36.20 -2.26 4.12
C THR A 20 37.26 -2.85 5.05
N ALA A 21 37.02 -4.06 5.57
CA ALA A 21 38.09 -4.89 6.10
C ALA A 21 38.63 -5.71 4.93
N ALA A 22 39.84 -5.38 4.49
CA ALA A 22 40.60 -6.26 3.60
C ALA A 22 40.67 -7.65 4.23
N LEU A 23 40.33 -8.70 3.47
CA LEU A 23 40.30 -10.08 3.95
C LEU A 23 41.72 -10.49 4.39
N ALA A 24 42.00 -10.42 5.68
CA ALA A 24 43.21 -10.97 6.27
C ALA A 24 43.09 -12.50 6.32
N ILE A 25 44.17 -13.21 5.97
CA ILE A 25 44.25 -14.67 6.12
C ILE A 25 45.12 -15.00 7.33
N ASP A 26 44.60 -15.83 8.24
CA ASP A 26 45.39 -16.37 9.34
C ASP A 26 46.35 -17.44 8.82
N LEU A 27 47.64 -17.28 9.12
CA LEU A 27 48.65 -18.28 8.78
C LEU A 27 49.17 -18.95 10.05
N TYR A 28 49.44 -20.25 9.91
CA TYR A 28 50.00 -21.11 10.92
C TYR A 28 51.24 -21.78 10.35
N VAL A 29 52.31 -21.89 11.14
CA VAL A 29 53.49 -22.68 10.76
C VAL A 29 53.49 -24.00 11.51
N ASP A 30 53.71 -25.10 10.80
CA ASP A 30 53.98 -26.39 11.42
C ASP A 30 55.42 -26.42 11.92
N THR A 31 55.64 -26.59 13.23
CA THR A 31 56.98 -26.44 13.82
C THR A 31 57.95 -27.57 13.49
N ASN A 32 57.46 -28.68 12.91
CA ASN A 32 58.30 -29.82 12.54
C ASN A 32 58.67 -29.80 11.06
N THR A 33 57.77 -29.31 10.20
CA THR A 33 57.94 -29.28 8.74
C THR A 33 58.23 -27.89 8.18
N GLU A 34 58.10 -26.85 9.01
CA GLU A 34 58.25 -25.43 8.67
C GLU A 34 57.30 -24.94 7.55
N GLN A 35 56.25 -25.71 7.24
CA GLN A 35 55.27 -25.37 6.21
C GLN A 35 54.16 -24.45 6.75
N LEU A 36 53.68 -23.55 5.88
CA LEU A 36 52.62 -22.60 6.18
C LEU A 36 51.23 -23.11 5.78
N TYR A 37 50.25 -22.92 6.67
CA TYR A 37 48.88 -23.36 6.50
C TYR A 37 47.90 -22.24 6.82
N ALA A 38 46.80 -22.16 6.08
CA ALA A 38 45.73 -21.19 6.30
C ALA A 38 44.65 -21.64 7.30
N LYS A 39 44.90 -22.73 8.05
CA LYS A 39 43.97 -23.31 9.04
C LYS A 39 44.74 -23.98 10.19
N PRO A 40 44.21 -23.94 11.43
CA PRO A 40 44.83 -24.59 12.58
C PRO A 40 44.89 -26.12 12.43
N GLY A 41 45.84 -26.76 13.11
CA GLY A 41 46.04 -28.20 13.12
C GLY A 41 47.10 -28.65 14.15
N PRO A 42 47.20 -29.95 14.47
CA PRO A 42 48.16 -30.46 15.45
C PRO A 42 49.60 -30.11 15.05
N GLY A 43 50.40 -29.58 16.00
CA GLY A 43 51.79 -29.16 15.74
C GLY A 43 51.93 -27.82 15.01
N ARG A 44 50.84 -27.09 14.77
CA ARG A 44 50.85 -25.79 14.09
C ARG A 44 50.66 -24.64 15.07
N VAL A 45 51.53 -23.64 14.96
CA VAL A 45 51.50 -22.42 15.78
C VAL A 45 51.02 -21.26 14.92
N HIS A 46 50.05 -20.49 15.43
CA HIS A 46 49.55 -19.29 14.74
C HIS A 46 50.64 -18.22 14.72
N ILE A 47 50.90 -17.66 13.54
CA ILE A 47 51.95 -16.66 13.35
C ILE A 47 51.40 -15.27 13.01
N GLY A 48 50.09 -15.14 12.85
CA GLY A 48 49.40 -13.86 12.64
C GLY A 48 48.42 -13.86 11.47
N SER A 49 47.71 -12.75 11.31
CA SER A 49 46.79 -12.48 10.21
C SER A 49 47.45 -11.56 9.19
N PHE A 50 47.47 -11.97 7.92
CA PHE A 50 48.20 -11.29 6.86
C PHE A 50 47.25 -10.78 5.78
N VAL A 51 47.46 -9.55 5.33
CA VAL A 51 46.71 -8.94 4.22
C VAL A 51 47.63 -8.84 3.01
N ARG A 52 47.12 -9.20 1.84
CA ARG A 52 47.87 -9.10 0.58
C ARG A 52 48.04 -7.62 0.20
N GLU A 53 49.29 -7.18 0.01
CA GLU A 53 49.63 -5.85 -0.49
C GLU A 53 49.89 -5.91 -2.01
N ASP A 54 48.99 -5.35 -2.83
CA ASP A 54 49.17 -5.29 -4.29
C ASP A 54 49.87 -3.96 -4.68
N LYS A 55 51.12 -4.02 -5.18
CA LYS A 55 51.79 -2.86 -5.81
C LYS A 55 51.55 -2.84 -7.34
N PRO A 56 51.30 -1.68 -7.97
CA PRO A 56 50.92 -1.62 -9.38
C PRO A 56 52.13 -1.80 -10.32
N LYS A 57 51.97 -2.61 -11.37
CA LYS A 57 52.94 -2.78 -12.47
C LYS A 57 52.58 -1.89 -13.66
N THR A 58 53.47 -0.98 -14.03
CA THR A 58 53.50 -0.27 -15.32
C THR A 58 54.06 -1.17 -16.43
N ALA A 59 53.54 -0.99 -17.64
CA ALA A 59 53.90 -1.69 -18.86
C ALA A 59 55.19 -1.15 -19.49
N ASP A 60 55.97 -2.02 -20.15
CA ASP A 60 56.62 -1.66 -21.42
C ASP A 60 56.89 -2.87 -22.33
N LYS A 61 57.00 -2.57 -23.62
CA LYS A 61 56.89 -3.43 -24.82
C LYS A 61 58.21 -4.07 -25.30
N THR A 62 58.06 -5.04 -26.24
CA THR A 62 58.75 -5.33 -27.54
C THR A 62 59.08 -6.83 -27.69
N ALA A 63 58.51 -7.59 -28.64
CA ALA A 63 58.83 -7.72 -30.09
C ALA A 63 60.30 -8.18 -30.31
N ASP A 64 60.71 -9.13 -31.14
CA ASP A 64 60.13 -9.93 -32.23
C ASP A 64 61.14 -11.05 -32.62
N ASN A 65 60.70 -11.99 -33.47
CA ASN A 65 61.44 -12.66 -34.57
C ASN A 65 62.27 -13.98 -34.45
N THR A 66 61.74 -14.96 -35.21
CA THR A 66 62.33 -15.82 -36.28
C THR A 66 63.16 -17.10 -36.00
N THR A 67 62.56 -18.24 -36.44
CA THR A 67 63.04 -19.31 -37.39
C THR A 67 64.54 -19.64 -37.46
N ASP A 68 65.01 -20.90 -37.45
CA ASP A 68 64.99 -21.92 -38.52
C ASP A 68 65.71 -23.19 -37.96
N LYS A 69 65.18 -24.42 -38.12
CA LYS A 69 65.56 -25.50 -39.07
C LYS A 69 66.87 -26.30 -38.83
N THR A 70 66.66 -27.61 -38.97
CA THR A 70 67.56 -28.72 -39.43
C THR A 70 68.73 -29.17 -38.56
N GLU A 71 68.76 -30.47 -38.22
CA GLU A 71 69.62 -31.46 -38.92
C GLU A 71 69.31 -32.92 -38.51
N THR A 72 69.57 -33.81 -39.45
CA THR A 72 69.33 -35.27 -39.51
C THR A 72 70.62 -36.09 -39.28
N ALA A 73 70.45 -37.42 -39.20
CA ALA A 73 71.44 -38.52 -39.42
C ALA A 73 72.10 -39.09 -38.12
N ASP A 74 72.29 -40.40 -37.91
CA ASP A 74 71.92 -41.63 -38.62
C ASP A 74 72.23 -42.87 -37.73
N ASN A 75 71.70 -44.05 -38.11
CA ASN A 75 72.20 -45.42 -37.82
C ASN A 75 72.10 -45.99 -36.38
N THR A 76 71.74 -47.26 -36.08
CA THR A 76 71.70 -48.55 -36.81
C THR A 76 71.03 -49.62 -35.91
N GLY A 77 70.26 -50.56 -36.50
CA GLY A 77 70.18 -51.98 -36.11
C GLY A 77 69.44 -52.41 -34.81
N PRO A 78 69.05 -53.71 -34.68
CA PRO A 78 67.63 -54.04 -34.43
C PRO A 78 67.33 -55.06 -33.29
N ILE A 79 66.02 -55.33 -33.09
CA ILE A 79 65.36 -56.56 -32.57
C ILE A 79 64.85 -56.58 -31.09
N ALA A 80 63.54 -56.90 -31.00
CA ALA A 80 62.77 -57.59 -29.95
C ALA A 80 62.28 -56.83 -28.69
N ALA A 81 60.95 -56.63 -28.60
CA ALA A 81 60.17 -56.76 -27.36
C ALA A 81 58.63 -56.73 -27.57
N GLU A 82 58.05 -57.66 -28.32
CA GLU A 82 56.61 -57.98 -28.17
C GLU A 82 56.44 -58.97 -27.01
N LYS A 83 56.26 -58.47 -25.77
CA LYS A 83 55.57 -59.20 -24.67
C LYS A 83 55.41 -58.44 -23.33
N LYS A 84 55.55 -57.10 -23.28
CA LYS A 84 55.45 -56.35 -22.01
C LYS A 84 54.26 -55.38 -21.87
N GLU A 85 53.36 -55.31 -22.85
CA GLU A 85 52.28 -54.30 -22.86
C GLU A 85 50.89 -54.76 -22.36
N THR A 86 50.63 -56.07 -22.24
CA THR A 86 49.29 -56.55 -21.87
C THR A 86 49.03 -56.65 -20.35
N ALA A 87 50.07 -56.69 -19.52
CA ALA A 87 49.92 -56.71 -18.05
C ALA A 87 49.62 -55.31 -17.48
N ASP A 88 50.18 -54.27 -18.08
CA ASP A 88 50.12 -52.88 -17.57
C ASP A 88 48.76 -52.22 -17.84
N LEU A 89 48.18 -52.44 -19.02
CA LEU A 89 46.84 -51.95 -19.37
C LEU A 89 45.72 -52.49 -18.46
N SER A 90 45.86 -53.72 -17.94
CA SER A 90 44.89 -54.31 -17.02
C SER A 90 44.94 -53.70 -15.61
N ALA A 91 46.15 -53.34 -15.16
CA ALA A 91 46.39 -52.66 -13.89
C ALA A 91 45.92 -51.19 -13.96
N VAL A 92 46.23 -50.51 -15.07
CA VAL A 92 45.76 -49.13 -15.33
C VAL A 92 44.23 -49.07 -15.44
N ARG A 93 43.58 -50.03 -16.11
CA ARG A 93 42.11 -50.10 -16.16
C ARG A 93 41.48 -50.32 -14.78
N ARG A 94 42.06 -51.19 -13.95
CA ARG A 94 41.60 -51.37 -12.57
C ARG A 94 41.79 -50.12 -11.72
N ASP A 95 42.92 -49.42 -11.85
CA ASP A 95 43.18 -48.17 -11.13
C ASP A 95 42.21 -47.05 -11.55
N ILE A 96 41.92 -46.92 -12.84
CA ILE A 96 40.91 -45.97 -13.36
C ILE A 96 39.51 -46.31 -12.83
N GLU A 97 39.13 -47.59 -12.82
CA GLU A 97 37.82 -48.02 -12.30
C GLU A 97 37.70 -47.81 -10.78
N LEU A 98 38.79 -48.04 -10.04
CA LEU A 98 38.83 -47.81 -8.60
C LEU A 98 38.75 -46.32 -8.28
N LYS A 99 39.50 -45.48 -9.02
CA LYS A 99 39.42 -44.02 -8.92
C LYS A 99 38.05 -43.49 -9.31
N SER A 100 37.39 -44.04 -10.34
CA SER A 100 36.04 -43.61 -10.73
C SER A 100 35.00 -43.99 -9.66
N LYS A 101 35.09 -45.18 -9.08
CA LYS A 101 34.22 -45.61 -7.96
C LYS A 101 34.44 -44.78 -6.71
N MET A 102 35.70 -44.49 -6.36
CA MET A 102 36.05 -43.61 -5.23
C MET A 102 35.55 -42.18 -5.45
N MET A 103 35.67 -41.65 -6.67
CA MET A 103 35.19 -40.31 -7.01
C MET A 103 33.66 -40.25 -7.00
N GLY A 104 32.98 -41.30 -7.46
CA GLY A 104 31.52 -41.43 -7.37
C GLY A 104 31.02 -41.53 -5.92
N ALA A 105 31.69 -42.32 -5.07
CA ALA A 105 31.37 -42.43 -3.65
C ALA A 105 31.62 -41.12 -2.89
N ARG A 106 32.71 -40.40 -3.22
CA ARG A 106 33.02 -39.09 -2.66
C ARG A 106 32.00 -38.04 -3.10
N LEU A 107 31.62 -38.01 -4.37
CA LEU A 107 30.57 -37.11 -4.87
C LEU A 107 29.22 -37.38 -4.20
N ALA A 108 28.85 -38.65 -4.00
CA ALA A 108 27.63 -39.02 -3.28
C ALA A 108 27.66 -38.58 -1.80
N SER A 109 28.80 -38.75 -1.13
CA SER A 109 29.01 -38.25 0.23
C SER A 109 28.99 -36.72 0.31
N ASP A 110 29.61 -36.04 -0.64
CA ASP A 110 29.64 -34.59 -0.72
C ASP A 110 28.23 -34.04 -0.97
N ILE A 111 27.46 -34.66 -1.87
CA ILE A 111 26.04 -34.33 -2.12
C ILE A 111 25.20 -34.56 -0.86
N ALA A 112 25.33 -35.72 -0.20
CA ALA A 112 24.59 -35.99 1.03
C ALA A 112 24.93 -34.98 2.14
N SER A 113 26.21 -34.63 2.30
CA SER A 113 26.65 -33.61 3.27
C SER A 113 26.16 -32.21 2.89
N LEU A 114 26.05 -31.89 1.60
CA LEU A 114 25.50 -30.62 1.12
C LEU A 114 23.98 -30.58 1.33
N GLU A 115 23.25 -31.66 1.06
CA GLU A 115 21.82 -31.77 1.34
C GLU A 115 21.52 -31.68 2.84
N GLU A 116 22.35 -32.27 3.69
CA GLU A 116 22.22 -32.19 5.14
C GLU A 116 22.55 -30.78 5.65
N ARG A 117 23.62 -30.16 5.15
CA ARG A 117 23.96 -28.76 5.45
C ARG A 117 22.92 -27.78 4.93
N VAL A 118 22.29 -28.03 3.78
CA VAL A 118 21.16 -27.24 3.26
C VAL A 118 19.94 -27.43 4.15
N LYS A 119 19.63 -28.67 4.58
CA LYS A 119 18.55 -28.95 5.53
C LYS A 119 18.75 -28.30 6.90
N GLU A 120 20.00 -28.19 7.38
CA GLU A 120 20.36 -27.52 8.63
C GLU A 120 20.43 -25.98 8.49
N THR A 121 20.65 -25.46 7.28
CA THR A 121 20.84 -24.01 7.02
C THR A 121 19.57 -23.32 6.50
N GLU A 122 18.62 -24.02 5.87
CA GLU A 122 17.36 -23.45 5.38
C GLU A 122 16.29 -23.29 6.47
N ASN A 123 16.52 -22.35 7.38
CA ASN A 123 15.54 -21.98 8.42
C ASN A 123 14.39 -21.09 7.90
N VAL A 124 14.51 -20.58 6.66
CA VAL A 124 13.55 -19.64 6.04
C VAL A 124 13.26 -20.10 4.60
N HIS A 125 11.98 -20.27 4.28
CA HIS A 125 11.50 -20.48 2.92
C HIS A 125 11.16 -19.11 2.32
N VAL A 126 11.71 -18.81 1.14
CA VAL A 126 11.31 -17.65 0.34
C VAL A 126 10.33 -18.13 -0.71
N GLN A 127 9.10 -17.63 -0.66
CA GLN A 127 8.09 -17.83 -1.69
C GLN A 127 7.84 -16.49 -2.37
N PHE A 128 8.02 -16.44 -3.69
CA PHE A 128 7.50 -15.33 -4.48
C PHE A 128 6.04 -15.64 -4.78
N THR A 129 5.10 -15.02 -4.07
CA THR A 129 3.70 -15.01 -4.53
C THR A 129 3.55 -13.89 -5.55
N ASP A 130 2.53 -13.94 -6.41
CA ASP A 130 2.28 -13.07 -7.59
C ASP A 130 2.45 -11.55 -7.39
N SER A 131 2.63 -11.07 -6.16
CA SER A 131 2.80 -9.66 -5.83
C SER A 131 4.13 -9.30 -5.17
N ALA A 132 4.70 -10.13 -4.29
CA ALA A 132 5.83 -9.71 -3.47
C ALA A 132 6.71 -10.88 -2.98
N PRO A 133 7.92 -10.62 -2.44
CA PRO A 133 8.64 -11.59 -1.64
C PRO A 133 7.89 -11.90 -0.35
N HIS A 134 7.51 -13.16 -0.16
CA HIS A 134 7.01 -13.71 1.09
C HIS A 134 8.07 -14.60 1.71
N PHE A 135 8.28 -14.43 3.00
CA PHE A 135 9.22 -15.19 3.80
C PHE A 135 8.42 -15.96 4.85
N ALA A 136 8.71 -17.24 5.00
CA ALA A 136 8.07 -18.08 6.02
C ALA A 136 9.12 -18.94 6.71
N SER A 137 9.05 -19.04 8.04
CA SER A 137 9.79 -20.07 8.77
C SER A 137 9.29 -21.45 8.35
N LYS A 138 10.15 -22.47 8.42
CA LYS A 138 9.81 -23.85 8.03
C LYS A 138 8.59 -24.43 8.76
N ASP A 139 8.44 -24.09 10.04
CA ASP A 139 7.31 -24.49 10.86
C ASP A 139 6.02 -23.69 10.60
N GLY A 140 6.09 -22.65 9.77
CA GLY A 140 5.02 -21.70 9.48
C GLY A 140 4.64 -20.81 10.66
N ASN A 141 5.43 -20.78 11.73
CA ASN A 141 5.16 -19.93 12.88
C ASN A 141 5.39 -18.46 12.59
N PHE A 142 6.33 -18.12 11.71
CA PHE A 142 6.63 -16.75 11.34
C PHE A 142 6.46 -16.58 9.84
N THR A 143 5.73 -15.54 9.45
CA THR A 143 5.70 -15.06 8.08
C THR A 143 5.98 -13.58 8.04
N PHE A 144 6.56 -13.12 6.94
CA PHE A 144 6.84 -11.73 6.65
C PHE A 144 6.68 -11.50 5.15
N ALA A 145 6.00 -10.44 4.78
CA ALA A 145 5.79 -10.02 3.41
C ALA A 145 5.97 -8.51 3.35
N ILE A 146 6.73 -8.05 2.37
CA ILE A 146 6.74 -6.64 2.00
C ILE A 146 5.60 -6.46 1.01
N ASN A 147 4.87 -5.36 1.10
CA ASN A 147 3.94 -4.97 0.04
C ASN A 147 4.09 -3.49 -0.26
N GLY A 148 3.86 -3.12 -1.51
CA GLY A 148 4.03 -1.77 -2.00
C GLY A 148 2.88 -1.35 -2.89
N ARG A 149 2.70 -0.04 -3.01
CA ARG A 149 1.92 0.52 -4.12
C ARG A 149 2.41 1.90 -4.49
N MET A 150 2.38 2.19 -5.78
CA MET A 150 2.57 3.52 -6.32
C MET A 150 1.37 3.88 -7.19
N GLN A 151 0.86 5.09 -7.01
CA GLN A 151 -0.21 5.65 -7.84
C GLN A 151 0.21 7.03 -8.31
N VAL A 152 0.44 7.16 -9.61
CA VAL A 152 0.66 8.45 -10.28
C VAL A 152 -0.64 8.85 -10.93
N ALA A 153 -1.13 10.05 -10.63
CA ALA A 153 -2.41 10.55 -11.11
C ALA A 153 -2.25 11.90 -11.82
N SER A 154 -3.08 12.16 -12.82
CA SER A 154 -3.22 13.46 -13.46
C SER A 154 -4.68 13.89 -13.51
N GLN A 155 -4.88 15.20 -13.63
CA GLN A 155 -6.18 15.83 -13.77
C GLN A 155 -6.04 17.01 -14.74
N TYR A 156 -6.95 17.06 -15.71
CA TYR A 156 -7.10 18.17 -16.63
C TYR A 156 -8.54 18.68 -16.59
N ASN A 157 -8.74 19.93 -16.19
CA ASN A 157 -10.06 20.55 -16.09
C ASN A 157 -10.34 21.30 -17.39
N PHE A 158 -11.21 20.75 -18.23
CA PHE A 158 -11.51 21.30 -19.56
C PHE A 158 -12.78 22.15 -19.58
N ILE A 159 -13.57 22.11 -18.50
CA ILE A 159 -14.63 23.08 -18.21
C ILE A 159 -14.42 23.55 -16.77
N ASN A 160 -14.39 24.87 -16.57
CA ASN A 160 -14.04 25.49 -15.29
C ASN A 160 -14.80 26.81 -15.09
N ASP A 161 -16.11 26.77 -15.32
CA ASP A 161 -16.96 27.95 -15.23
C ASP A 161 -17.40 28.14 -13.78
N VAL A 162 -16.83 29.15 -13.12
CA VAL A 162 -17.05 29.47 -11.71
C VAL A 162 -17.33 30.96 -11.55
N LEU A 163 -17.87 31.36 -10.39
CA LEU A 163 -18.00 32.78 -10.09
C LEU A 163 -16.61 33.39 -9.82
N PRO A 164 -16.38 34.66 -10.19
CA PRO A 164 -15.12 35.33 -9.93
C PRO A 164 -14.81 35.36 -8.43
N ALA A 165 -13.52 35.30 -8.09
CA ALA A 165 -13.08 35.48 -6.71
C ALA A 165 -13.43 36.87 -6.20
N THR A 166 -13.70 36.98 -4.90
CA THR A 166 -14.02 38.23 -4.21
C THR A 166 -12.91 38.63 -3.24
N GLY A 167 -12.72 39.93 -3.02
CA GLY A 167 -11.72 40.45 -2.09
C GLY A 167 -10.28 40.11 -2.51
N THR A 168 -9.49 39.60 -1.57
CA THR A 168 -8.08 39.21 -1.79
C THR A 168 -7.93 37.72 -2.07
N ASN A 169 -9.02 36.99 -2.38
CA ASN A 169 -8.97 35.56 -2.63
C ASN A 169 -8.32 35.25 -3.98
N LEU A 170 -7.62 34.11 -4.04
CA LEU A 170 -7.22 33.50 -5.31
C LEU A 170 -8.45 33.08 -6.13
N PRO A 171 -8.31 32.88 -7.46
CA PRO A 171 -9.39 32.40 -8.32
C PRO A 171 -10.08 31.14 -7.77
N ASN A 172 -11.40 31.05 -7.93
CA ASN A 172 -12.22 29.90 -7.51
C ASN A 172 -12.10 28.70 -8.47
N GLU A 173 -11.03 28.59 -9.24
CA GLU A 173 -10.90 27.60 -10.30
C GLU A 173 -10.41 26.24 -9.79
N TRP A 174 -10.68 25.18 -10.55
CA TRP A 174 -9.97 23.92 -10.41
C TRP A 174 -8.63 23.93 -11.14
N ASN A 175 -7.55 23.55 -10.46
CA ASN A 175 -6.24 23.48 -11.07
C ASN A 175 -5.98 22.14 -11.78
N SER A 176 -5.33 22.20 -12.94
CA SER A 176 -4.86 20.99 -13.63
C SER A 176 -3.46 20.63 -13.14
N GLY A 177 -3.10 19.35 -13.20
CA GLY A 177 -1.76 18.92 -12.83
C GLY A 177 -1.57 17.41 -12.77
N ALA A 178 -0.42 17.00 -12.26
CA ALA A 178 -0.08 15.62 -11.97
C ALA A 178 0.54 15.50 -10.57
N THR A 179 0.29 14.38 -9.90
CA THR A 179 0.76 14.14 -8.54
C THR A 179 1.09 12.66 -8.30
N LEU A 180 1.97 12.42 -7.34
CA LEU A 180 2.14 11.11 -6.72
C LEU A 180 1.05 10.94 -5.66
N ARG A 181 -0.10 10.39 -6.09
CA ARG A 181 -1.30 10.22 -5.26
C ARG A 181 -1.00 9.35 -4.03
N ARG A 182 -0.31 8.23 -4.22
CA ARG A 182 0.11 7.34 -3.13
C ARG A 182 1.47 6.75 -3.42
N ALA A 183 2.29 6.65 -2.39
CA ALA A 183 3.53 5.89 -2.42
C ALA A 183 3.61 5.16 -1.09
N ARG A 184 3.14 3.91 -1.07
CA ARG A 184 3.05 3.13 0.18
C ARG A 184 4.03 1.98 0.18
N LEU A 185 4.62 1.76 1.34
CA LEU A 185 5.37 0.57 1.68
C LEU A 185 4.80 0.00 2.96
N GLY A 186 4.62 -1.31 2.99
CA GLY A 186 4.12 -2.03 4.15
C GLY A 186 4.87 -3.31 4.39
N ALA A 187 4.80 -3.75 5.63
CA ALA A 187 5.24 -5.05 6.10
C ALA A 187 4.04 -5.72 6.79
N GLU A 188 3.78 -6.97 6.44
CA GLU A 188 2.72 -7.76 7.04
C GLU A 188 3.15 -9.21 7.21
N GLY A 189 2.48 -9.92 8.10
CA GLY A 189 2.77 -11.32 8.32
C GLY A 189 2.05 -11.88 9.52
N THR A 190 2.50 -13.05 9.95
CA THR A 190 1.91 -13.81 11.05
C THR A 190 3.00 -14.26 12.01
N PHE A 191 2.75 -14.23 13.31
CA PHE A 191 3.59 -14.88 14.31
C PHE A 191 2.77 -15.88 15.16
N PHE A 192 3.37 -17.03 15.45
CA PHE A 192 2.77 -18.18 16.12
C PHE A 192 1.44 -18.66 15.50
N LYS A 193 1.26 -18.46 14.18
CA LYS A 193 0.06 -18.84 13.39
C LYS A 193 -1.26 -18.17 13.79
N ILE A 194 -1.34 -17.54 14.96
CA ILE A 194 -2.57 -16.96 15.52
C ILE A 194 -2.57 -15.43 15.50
N TRP A 195 -1.40 -14.79 15.38
CA TRP A 195 -1.31 -13.34 15.34
C TRP A 195 -0.96 -12.84 13.95
N ASP A 196 -1.80 -12.00 13.35
CA ASP A 196 -1.40 -11.21 12.18
C ASP A 196 -0.84 -9.87 12.65
N TYR A 197 0.11 -9.30 11.91
CA TYR A 197 0.52 -7.91 12.05
C TYR A 197 0.54 -7.23 10.69
N LYS A 198 0.33 -5.90 10.70
CA LYS A 198 0.51 -5.06 9.53
C LYS A 198 1.01 -3.69 9.95
N PHE A 199 2.02 -3.21 9.24
CA PHE A 199 2.48 -1.82 9.24
C PHE A 199 2.48 -1.32 7.81
N GLU A 200 1.91 -0.14 7.53
CA GLU A 200 1.88 0.48 6.20
C GLU A 200 2.07 2.00 6.34
N TYR A 201 3.09 2.52 5.67
CA TYR A 201 3.42 3.93 5.62
C TYR A 201 3.20 4.49 4.21
N ASP A 202 2.58 5.66 4.11
CA ASP A 202 2.32 6.40 2.86
C ASP A 202 3.20 7.66 2.80
N PHE A 203 4.23 7.61 1.96
CA PHE A 203 5.20 8.68 1.76
C PHE A 203 4.61 9.92 1.09
N SER A 204 3.43 9.84 0.47
CA SER A 204 2.75 11.02 -0.08
C SER A 204 1.89 11.77 0.95
N ARG A 205 1.70 11.23 2.17
CA ARG A 205 0.82 11.81 3.20
C ARG A 205 1.53 12.74 4.20
N GLY A 206 2.83 12.95 4.06
CA GLY A 206 3.70 13.67 5.01
C GLY A 206 3.38 15.15 5.17
N ASN A 207 2.27 15.49 5.82
CA ASN A 207 1.84 16.85 6.14
C ASN A 207 2.56 17.36 7.40
N GLY A 208 3.89 17.50 7.33
CA GLY A 208 4.72 18.07 8.41
C GLY A 208 5.00 17.16 9.61
N SER A 209 4.52 15.91 9.62
CA SER A 209 4.84 14.90 10.64
C SER A 209 4.99 13.51 10.02
N VAL A 210 5.97 12.75 10.51
CA VAL A 210 6.17 11.33 10.16
C VAL A 210 4.91 10.52 10.50
N ALA A 211 4.26 10.82 11.62
CA ALA A 211 3.07 10.10 12.06
C ALA A 211 1.92 10.17 11.03
N SER A 212 1.80 11.27 10.27
CA SER A 212 0.75 11.44 9.25
C SER A 212 0.84 10.45 8.08
N GLY A 213 2.01 9.83 7.87
CA GLY A 213 2.20 8.79 6.87
C GLY A 213 1.64 7.43 7.27
N ILE A 214 1.43 7.18 8.57
CA ILE A 214 0.99 5.86 9.06
C ILE A 214 -0.47 5.63 8.66
N THR A 215 -0.73 4.52 7.98
CA THR A 215 -2.09 4.13 7.55
C THR A 215 -2.60 2.94 8.34
N ASP A 216 -1.99 1.77 8.19
CA ASP A 216 -2.22 0.61 9.05
C ASP A 216 -1.02 0.43 10.00
N ALA A 217 -1.28 0.19 11.28
CA ALA A 217 -0.28 -0.20 12.26
C ALA A 217 -0.96 -1.00 13.38
N TYR A 218 -1.17 -2.30 13.18
CA TYR A 218 -1.95 -3.12 14.11
C TYR A 218 -1.40 -4.53 14.28
N ALA A 219 -1.78 -5.15 15.40
CA ALA A 219 -1.75 -6.60 15.61
C ALA A 219 -3.18 -7.15 15.66
N ARG A 220 -3.40 -8.36 15.16
CA ARG A 220 -4.69 -9.04 15.15
C ARG A 220 -4.54 -10.46 15.69
N LEU A 221 -5.24 -10.78 16.76
CA LEU A 221 -5.40 -12.14 17.26
C LEU A 221 -6.54 -12.84 16.52
N ASN A 222 -6.24 -13.92 15.80
CA ASN A 222 -7.23 -14.81 15.20
C ASN A 222 -7.64 -15.86 16.24
N VAL A 223 -8.63 -15.52 17.07
CA VAL A 223 -9.15 -16.39 18.15
C VAL A 223 -9.74 -17.69 17.57
N THR A 224 -10.44 -17.57 16.44
CA THR A 224 -10.85 -18.71 15.59
C THR A 224 -10.66 -18.33 14.13
N LYS A 225 -10.91 -19.26 13.19
CA LYS A 225 -10.85 -18.91 11.76
C LYS A 225 -11.79 -17.73 11.38
N PRO A 226 -13.05 -17.68 11.88
CA PRO A 226 -13.95 -16.55 11.57
C PRO A 226 -13.77 -15.34 12.48
N PHE A 227 -13.43 -15.53 13.76
CA PHE A 227 -13.43 -14.48 14.78
C PHE A 227 -12.03 -13.98 15.08
N SER A 228 -11.83 -12.66 15.02
CA SER A 228 -10.56 -12.01 15.30
C SER A 228 -10.72 -10.71 16.08
N VAL A 229 -9.72 -10.40 16.89
CA VAL A 229 -9.60 -9.16 17.66
C VAL A 229 -8.39 -8.40 17.15
N LYS A 230 -8.52 -7.10 16.91
CA LYS A 230 -7.46 -6.23 16.39
C LYS A 230 -7.20 -5.09 17.38
N ILE A 231 -5.93 -4.74 17.58
CA ILE A 231 -5.49 -3.59 18.37
C ILE A 231 -4.45 -2.78 17.58
N GLY A 232 -4.55 -1.46 17.63
CA GLY A 232 -3.64 -0.53 16.96
C GLY A 232 -4.38 0.44 16.04
N SER A 233 -3.68 0.96 15.02
CA SER A 233 -4.25 1.84 13.99
C SER A 233 -4.78 1.04 12.81
N PHE A 234 -6.05 1.23 12.48
CA PHE A 234 -6.72 0.57 11.36
C PHE A 234 -7.98 1.34 10.95
N LYS A 235 -8.49 1.02 9.75
CA LYS A 235 -9.76 1.59 9.27
C LYS A 235 -10.95 1.21 10.15
N GLU A 236 -11.80 2.17 10.43
CA GLU A 236 -13.13 1.92 11.01
C GLU A 236 -13.97 0.94 10.14
N PRO A 237 -14.74 0.02 10.75
CA PRO A 237 -15.68 -0.84 10.03
C PRO A 237 -16.94 -0.05 9.63
N PHE A 238 -16.86 0.72 8.55
CA PHE A 238 -17.96 1.54 8.03
C PHE A 238 -17.84 1.71 6.50
N SER A 239 -18.96 1.70 5.79
CA SER A 239 -19.06 1.84 4.31
C SER A 239 -18.41 0.72 3.50
N LEU A 240 -19.03 0.37 2.38
CA LEU A 240 -18.54 -0.64 1.44
C LEU A 240 -17.32 -0.15 0.66
N GLU A 241 -17.40 1.07 0.11
CA GLU A 241 -16.33 1.67 -0.67
C GLU A 241 -15.12 2.07 0.19
N GLU A 242 -15.34 2.45 1.46
CA GLU A 242 -14.21 2.71 2.36
C GLU A 242 -13.55 1.41 2.85
N ALA A 243 -14.33 0.36 3.14
CA ALA A 243 -13.81 -0.96 3.49
C ALA A 243 -12.99 -1.60 2.35
N ALA A 244 -13.30 -1.24 1.10
CA ALA A 244 -12.48 -1.61 -0.04
C ALA A 244 -11.09 -0.96 0.03
N SER A 245 -10.06 -1.73 -0.36
CA SER A 245 -8.73 -1.14 -0.55
C SER A 245 -8.78 -0.14 -1.70
N ASN A 246 -8.10 1.00 -1.54
CA ASN A 246 -7.97 1.98 -2.64
C ASN A 246 -7.32 1.39 -3.91
N ARG A 247 -6.67 0.22 -3.80
CA ARG A 247 -6.15 -0.56 -4.94
C ARG A 247 -7.25 -1.02 -5.90
N TYR A 248 -8.47 -1.24 -5.37
CA TYR A 248 -9.52 -2.01 -6.05
C TYR A 248 -10.78 -1.18 -6.34
N LEU A 249 -10.74 0.14 -6.12
CA LEU A 249 -11.84 1.05 -6.45
C LEU A 249 -12.06 1.10 -7.96
N THR A 250 -13.32 1.10 -8.40
CA THR A 250 -13.68 1.21 -9.84
C THR A 250 -13.26 2.57 -10.40
N PHE A 251 -13.56 3.65 -9.69
CA PHE A 251 -13.16 5.00 -10.07
C PHE A 251 -11.85 5.41 -9.37
N ILE A 252 -11.17 6.43 -9.90
CA ILE A 252 -9.91 6.96 -9.34
C ILE A 252 -10.16 7.50 -7.93
N GLU A 253 -11.23 8.28 -7.76
CA GLU A 253 -11.68 8.79 -6.48
C GLU A 253 -12.92 8.06 -5.99
N ARG A 254 -13.02 7.93 -4.67
CA ARG A 254 -14.26 7.51 -4.00
C ARG A 254 -15.37 8.52 -4.22
N HIS A 255 -16.59 8.10 -3.94
CA HIS A 255 -17.77 8.91 -4.11
C HIS A 255 -17.83 10.04 -3.06
N MET A 256 -18.50 11.14 -3.40
CA MET A 256 -18.46 12.37 -2.62
C MET A 256 -18.91 12.17 -1.17
N SER A 257 -19.96 11.39 -0.96
CA SER A 257 -20.50 11.08 0.37
C SER A 257 -19.52 10.26 1.21
N VAL A 258 -18.88 9.25 0.62
CA VAL A 258 -17.88 8.40 1.31
C VAL A 258 -16.65 9.21 1.69
N ASN A 259 -16.13 10.03 0.76
CA ASN A 259 -15.03 10.94 1.05
C ASN A 259 -15.39 11.89 2.19
N SER A 260 -16.54 12.56 2.11
CA SER A 260 -16.90 13.61 3.06
C SER A 260 -17.22 13.07 4.46
N PHE A 261 -17.95 11.95 4.56
CA PHE A 261 -18.45 11.42 5.84
C PHE A 261 -17.56 10.34 6.47
N VAL A 262 -16.60 9.78 5.73
CA VAL A 262 -15.80 8.62 6.17
C VAL A 262 -14.29 8.86 6.01
N ASP A 263 -13.80 9.18 4.80
CA ASP A 263 -12.36 9.34 4.56
C ASP A 263 -11.81 10.67 5.13
N ASN A 264 -12.51 11.78 4.92
CA ASN A 264 -12.09 13.13 5.33
C ASN A 264 -11.97 13.30 6.86
N PRO A 265 -12.90 12.79 7.69
CA PRO A 265 -12.74 12.69 9.15
C PRO A 265 -11.62 11.74 9.60
N ASN A 266 -10.87 11.18 8.65
CA ASN A 266 -9.83 10.17 8.76
C ASN A 266 -10.32 8.81 9.27
N THR A 267 -10.52 7.89 8.33
CA THR A 267 -10.91 6.51 8.59
C THR A 267 -9.88 5.71 9.40
N TYR A 268 -8.59 6.08 9.37
CA TYR A 268 -7.51 5.34 10.06
C TYR A 268 -7.36 5.82 11.50
N LYS A 269 -7.89 5.04 12.44
CA LYS A 269 -8.01 5.40 13.85
C LYS A 269 -7.37 4.37 14.76
N THR A 270 -6.97 4.79 15.96
CA THR A 270 -6.30 3.91 16.92
C THR A 270 -7.29 3.33 17.90
N GLY A 271 -7.30 2.01 18.11
CA GLY A 271 -8.18 1.43 19.12
C GLY A 271 -8.20 -0.08 19.12
N ILE A 272 -9.35 -0.63 19.51
CA ILE A 272 -9.63 -2.07 19.52
C ILE A 272 -10.85 -2.34 18.64
N GLY A 273 -10.82 -3.44 17.90
CA GLY A 273 -11.94 -3.87 17.09
C GLY A 273 -12.07 -5.37 17.05
N VAL A 274 -13.28 -5.87 16.87
CA VAL A 274 -13.56 -7.28 16.65
C VAL A 274 -14.18 -7.47 15.28
N ASN A 275 -13.84 -8.58 14.64
CA ASN A 275 -14.35 -8.92 13.34
C ASN A 275 -14.70 -10.40 13.29
N TYR A 276 -15.93 -10.69 12.85
CA TYR A 276 -16.39 -12.03 12.52
C TYR A 276 -16.64 -12.09 11.02
N ALA A 277 -16.05 -13.05 10.31
CA ALA A 277 -16.24 -13.17 8.87
C ALA A 277 -16.30 -14.63 8.41
N VAL A 278 -17.36 -14.94 7.67
CA VAL A 278 -17.58 -16.18 6.93
C VAL A 278 -18.07 -15.82 5.52
N PRO A 279 -18.02 -16.72 4.53
CA PRO A 279 -18.34 -16.36 3.15
C PRO A 279 -19.67 -15.60 2.97
N ARG A 280 -20.73 -15.93 3.72
CA ARG A 280 -22.03 -15.27 3.59
C ARG A 280 -22.26 -14.06 4.48
N PHE A 281 -21.42 -13.84 5.50
CA PHE A 281 -21.70 -12.85 6.53
C PHE A 281 -20.41 -12.27 7.12
N GLN A 282 -20.36 -10.96 7.27
CA GLN A 282 -19.28 -10.26 7.95
C GLN A 282 -19.86 -9.24 8.93
N PHE A 283 -19.28 -9.20 10.12
CA PHE A 283 -19.57 -8.24 11.16
C PHE A 283 -18.27 -7.65 11.68
N GLY A 284 -18.23 -6.33 11.82
CA GLY A 284 -17.15 -5.62 12.48
C GLY A 284 -17.70 -4.56 13.43
N VAL A 285 -17.10 -4.45 14.61
CA VAL A 285 -17.31 -3.33 15.53
C VAL A 285 -15.97 -2.89 16.09
N ALA A 286 -15.80 -1.59 16.30
CA ALA A 286 -14.59 -1.02 16.84
C ALA A 286 -14.91 0.08 17.85
N PHE A 287 -14.05 0.17 18.85
CA PHE A 287 -13.94 1.32 19.75
C PHE A 287 -12.58 1.96 19.51
N GLN A 288 -12.58 3.17 18.97
CA GLN A 288 -11.38 3.84 18.48
C GLN A 288 -11.32 5.28 18.96
N THR A 289 -10.13 5.84 18.99
CA THR A 289 -9.87 7.25 19.27
C THR A 289 -9.29 7.92 18.03
N GLU A 290 -8.94 9.18 18.19
CA GLU A 290 -8.43 10.05 17.12
C GLU A 290 -7.30 9.42 16.28
N PRO A 291 -7.20 9.83 15.01
CA PRO A 291 -6.21 9.30 14.08
C PRO A 291 -4.76 9.64 14.47
N ILE A 292 -3.82 8.86 13.92
CA ILE A 292 -2.39 9.12 14.04
C ILE A 292 -1.96 10.21 13.05
N GLY A 293 -1.41 11.32 13.56
CA GLY A 293 -0.82 12.39 12.76
C GLY A 293 -1.84 13.37 12.14
N ALA A 294 -1.36 14.53 11.69
CA ALA A 294 -2.17 15.60 11.10
C ALA A 294 -2.63 15.27 9.68
N TRP A 295 -3.67 14.44 9.58
CA TRP A 295 -4.37 14.20 8.34
C TRP A 295 -5.73 14.92 8.35
N SER A 296 -5.78 16.03 7.62
CA SER A 296 -6.97 16.85 7.36
C SER A 296 -7.44 17.79 8.50
N ALA A 297 -8.00 18.94 8.11
CA ALA A 297 -8.63 19.92 8.97
C ALA A 297 -10.00 19.47 9.54
N ALA A 298 -10.49 18.27 9.18
CA ALA A 298 -11.69 17.66 9.76
C ALA A 298 -11.37 16.79 10.99
N SER A 299 -10.10 16.59 11.34
CA SER A 299 -9.78 15.93 12.59
C SER A 299 -10.01 16.87 13.77
N THR A 300 -10.77 16.40 14.76
CA THR A 300 -11.06 17.12 16.00
C THR A 300 -9.79 17.41 16.83
N SER A 301 -8.63 16.82 16.50
CA SER A 301 -7.39 17.03 17.26
C SER A 301 -6.08 17.13 16.48
N VAL A 302 -6.05 17.09 15.15
CA VAL A 302 -4.75 17.10 14.45
C VAL A 302 -4.69 17.98 13.20
N ASN A 303 -4.48 19.28 13.42
CA ASN A 303 -3.46 20.07 12.70
C ASN A 303 -2.97 21.30 13.53
N THR A 304 -1.65 21.56 13.44
CA THR A 304 -0.75 22.62 13.98
C THR A 304 -0.83 23.02 15.46
N ALA A 305 -2.00 22.97 16.11
CA ALA A 305 -2.20 23.42 17.49
C ALA A 305 -2.28 22.28 18.51
N GLY A 306 -2.15 21.02 18.09
CA GLY A 306 -2.28 19.84 18.97
C GLY A 306 -1.30 19.80 20.14
N ASN A 307 -0.17 20.51 20.04
CA ASN A 307 0.74 20.68 21.17
C ASN A 307 0.28 21.78 22.14
N VAL A 308 -0.46 22.79 21.67
CA VAL A 308 -0.98 23.87 22.54
C VAL A 308 -2.14 23.35 23.38
N SER A 309 -3.00 22.52 22.80
CA SER A 309 -4.07 21.85 23.55
C SER A 309 -3.48 20.84 24.56
N ARG A 310 -2.64 19.88 24.13
CA ARG A 310 -2.11 18.86 25.06
C ARG A 310 -1.14 19.40 26.11
N ASN A 311 -0.39 20.46 25.81
CA ASN A 311 0.52 21.10 26.78
C ASN A 311 -0.17 22.17 27.64
N ASN A 312 -1.45 22.46 27.41
CA ASN A 312 -2.21 23.48 28.15
C ASN A 312 -3.60 22.98 28.61
N GLY A 313 -3.72 21.67 28.91
CA GLY A 313 -4.90 21.11 29.59
C GLY A 313 -6.11 20.76 28.71
N SER A 314 -5.89 20.27 27.47
CA SER A 314 -6.96 19.98 26.50
C SER A 314 -7.93 18.84 26.81
N GLY A 315 -7.98 18.30 28.01
CA GLY A 315 -8.81 17.13 28.29
C GLY A 315 -8.50 15.92 27.39
N ASP A 316 -9.41 14.95 27.39
CA ASP A 316 -9.24 13.66 26.72
C ASP A 316 -9.44 13.76 25.20
N SER A 317 -8.82 12.83 24.45
CA SER A 317 -9.09 12.66 23.03
C SER A 317 -10.55 12.26 22.79
N GLY A 318 -11.13 12.71 21.67
CA GLY A 318 -12.40 12.17 21.20
C GLY A 318 -12.35 10.64 21.01
N TRP A 319 -13.50 10.00 21.16
CA TRP A 319 -13.66 8.55 20.98
C TRP A 319 -14.82 8.26 20.02
N GLU A 320 -14.79 7.05 19.48
CA GLU A 320 -15.79 6.54 18.56
C GLU A 320 -16.16 5.10 18.89
N GLY A 321 -17.46 4.81 18.87
CA GLY A 321 -17.99 3.47 18.78
C GLY A 321 -18.67 3.30 17.41
N ILE A 322 -18.24 2.33 16.61
CA ILE A 322 -18.69 2.18 15.23
C ILE A 322 -18.76 0.72 14.81
N GLY A 323 -19.74 0.37 13.99
CA GLY A 323 -19.89 -0.98 13.49
C GLY A 323 -20.57 -1.08 12.14
N ARG A 324 -20.37 -2.23 11.51
CA ARG A 324 -20.91 -2.60 10.21
C ARG A 324 -21.24 -4.08 10.18
N ILE A 325 -22.44 -4.38 9.67
CA ILE A 325 -22.91 -5.73 9.41
C ILE A 325 -23.18 -5.84 7.92
N THR A 326 -22.66 -6.90 7.30
CA THR A 326 -22.86 -7.18 5.89
C THR A 326 -23.15 -8.65 5.65
N GLY A 327 -23.84 -8.95 4.56
CA GLY A 327 -24.10 -10.30 4.14
C GLY A 327 -24.36 -10.43 2.65
N ARG A 328 -24.27 -11.67 2.18
CA ARG A 328 -24.58 -12.05 0.79
C ARG A 328 -25.83 -12.93 0.76
N PRO A 329 -27.05 -12.37 0.96
CA PRO A 329 -28.29 -13.15 1.08
C PRO A 329 -28.61 -13.98 -0.17
N TRP A 330 -28.25 -13.48 -1.36
CA TRP A 330 -28.22 -14.26 -2.58
C TRP A 330 -26.76 -14.44 -3.03
N MET A 331 -26.38 -15.69 -3.28
CA MET A 331 -25.04 -16.07 -3.76
C MET A 331 -25.13 -17.45 -4.43
N GLU A 332 -24.87 -17.51 -5.73
CA GLU A 332 -24.65 -18.77 -6.46
C GLU A 332 -23.19 -19.21 -6.33
N ASP A 333 -22.26 -18.27 -6.55
CA ASP A 333 -20.82 -18.45 -6.45
C ASP A 333 -20.12 -17.10 -6.18
N GLU A 334 -18.79 -17.06 -6.16
CA GLU A 334 -17.99 -15.85 -5.90
C GLU A 334 -18.09 -14.78 -7.00
N THR A 335 -18.71 -15.09 -8.13
CA THR A 335 -18.95 -14.18 -9.27
C THR A 335 -20.42 -13.79 -9.43
N LYS A 336 -21.31 -14.36 -8.62
CA LYS A 336 -22.76 -14.10 -8.68
C LYS A 336 -23.33 -14.00 -7.28
N PHE A 337 -23.44 -12.77 -6.79
CA PHE A 337 -23.94 -12.51 -5.45
C PHE A 337 -24.58 -11.13 -5.32
N LEU A 338 -25.46 -10.99 -4.35
CA LEU A 338 -25.99 -9.73 -3.86
C LEU A 338 -25.44 -9.53 -2.46
N HIS A 339 -24.63 -8.50 -2.29
CA HIS A 339 -24.18 -7.99 -1.01
C HIS A 339 -25.15 -6.91 -0.52
N VAL A 340 -25.47 -6.96 0.77
CA VAL A 340 -26.21 -5.91 1.48
C VAL A 340 -25.53 -5.63 2.80
N GLY A 341 -25.61 -4.39 3.27
CA GLY A 341 -25.02 -4.02 4.55
C GLY A 341 -25.63 -2.77 5.15
N ILE A 342 -25.40 -2.64 6.45
CA ILE A 342 -25.70 -1.45 7.23
C ILE A 342 -24.51 -1.12 8.13
N SER A 343 -24.29 0.18 8.35
CA SER A 343 -23.26 0.70 9.24
C SER A 343 -23.84 1.77 10.14
N ALA A 344 -23.36 1.84 11.38
CA ALA A 344 -23.74 2.88 12.33
C ALA A 344 -22.57 3.20 13.26
N GLY A 345 -22.44 4.45 13.68
CA GLY A 345 -21.43 4.83 14.67
C GLY A 345 -21.70 6.18 15.30
N HIS A 346 -21.12 6.37 16.49
CA HIS A 346 -21.13 7.60 17.25
C HIS A 346 -19.70 8.07 17.47
N THR A 347 -19.43 9.35 17.20
CA THR A 347 -18.12 9.95 17.41
C THR A 347 -18.25 11.18 18.30
N ALA A 348 -17.55 11.18 19.43
CA ALA A 348 -17.44 12.32 20.32
C ALA A 348 -16.42 13.33 19.77
N VAL A 349 -16.74 14.62 19.90
CA VAL A 349 -15.94 15.73 19.39
C VAL A 349 -15.44 16.57 20.55
N ASN A 350 -14.12 16.72 20.66
CA ASN A 350 -13.55 17.59 21.67
C ASN A 350 -13.51 19.04 21.18
N THR A 351 -14.55 19.80 21.54
CA THR A 351 -14.59 21.26 21.35
C THR A 351 -14.02 22.00 22.56
N GLN A 352 -13.04 22.87 22.33
CA GLN A 352 -12.29 23.57 23.39
C GLN A 352 -12.47 25.08 23.32
N TYR A 353 -12.63 25.67 24.50
CA TYR A 353 -12.56 27.11 24.72
C TYR A 353 -11.35 27.43 25.59
N ASN A 354 -10.71 28.57 25.35
CA ASN A 354 -9.67 29.08 26.23
C ASN A 354 -10.27 29.58 27.56
N ALA A 355 -9.41 29.97 28.51
CA ALA A 355 -9.86 30.48 29.81
C ALA A 355 -10.74 31.75 29.71
N ALA A 356 -10.60 32.53 28.63
CA ALA A 356 -11.43 33.70 28.35
C ALA A 356 -12.78 33.35 27.70
N GLY A 357 -13.08 32.06 27.50
CA GLY A 357 -14.32 31.59 26.88
C GLY A 357 -14.36 31.72 25.36
N GLN A 358 -13.22 31.92 24.70
CA GLN A 358 -13.13 32.02 23.24
C GLN A 358 -12.80 30.65 22.65
N ILE A 359 -13.40 30.29 21.50
CA ILE A 359 -13.01 29.06 20.80
C ILE A 359 -11.54 29.16 20.45
N ALA A 360 -10.79 28.09 20.67
CA ALA A 360 -9.36 28.03 20.37
C ALA A 360 -9.08 28.01 18.85
N THR A 361 -9.63 28.92 18.05
CA THR A 361 -9.43 28.97 16.60
C THR A 361 -7.99 29.36 16.26
N THR A 362 -7.09 28.40 16.12
CA THR A 362 -5.84 28.70 15.42
C THR A 362 -6.19 28.90 13.95
N PRO A 363 -5.84 30.05 13.35
CA PRO A 363 -6.24 30.36 11.99
C PRO A 363 -5.42 29.52 11.02
N SER A 364 -5.91 28.35 10.64
CA SER A 364 -5.58 27.82 9.33
C SER A 364 -6.53 28.45 8.33
N ALA A 365 -6.01 28.89 7.19
CA ALA A 365 -6.79 29.45 6.07
C ALA A 365 -7.86 28.50 5.50
N GLN A 366 -8.02 27.31 6.09
CA GLN A 366 -8.96 26.25 5.71
C GLN A 366 -9.88 25.79 6.87
N GLY A 367 -9.92 26.51 8.01
CA GLY A 367 -11.07 26.46 8.92
C GLY A 367 -11.19 25.26 9.88
N GLY A 368 -10.08 24.67 10.34
CA GLY A 368 -10.13 23.50 11.25
C GLY A 368 -9.01 23.44 12.28
N GLY A 369 -8.73 24.53 12.98
CA GLY A 369 -7.72 24.56 14.05
C GLY A 369 -8.35 24.91 15.39
N GLY A 370 -8.39 23.95 16.31
CA GLY A 370 -8.70 24.09 17.74
C GLY A 370 -10.18 24.07 18.12
N GLY A 371 -10.58 22.90 18.62
CA GLY A 371 -11.87 22.70 19.26
C GLY A 371 -13.07 22.65 18.31
N GLY A 372 -12.90 22.27 17.05
CA GLY A 372 -14.00 22.28 16.09
C GLY A 372 -13.84 21.22 15.02
N MET A 373 -14.83 21.13 14.14
CA MET A 373 -14.85 20.19 13.01
C MET A 373 -15.64 20.79 11.86
N ALA A 374 -15.30 20.40 10.63
CA ALA A 374 -16.02 20.75 9.43
C ALA A 374 -16.15 19.51 8.52
N PHE A 375 -17.21 19.48 7.71
CA PHE A 375 -17.34 18.54 6.60
C PHE A 375 -17.11 19.29 5.29
N PHE A 376 -16.35 18.67 4.39
CA PHE A 376 -16.03 19.22 3.08
C PHE A 376 -16.06 18.13 2.01
N ALA A 377 -16.35 18.54 0.78
CA ALA A 377 -16.36 17.68 -0.39
C ALA A 377 -15.42 18.21 -1.47
N PHE A 378 -14.64 17.29 -2.06
CA PHE A 378 -13.84 17.47 -3.28
C PHE A 378 -14.51 16.65 -4.39
N PRO A 379 -15.32 17.26 -5.26
CA PRO A 379 -16.12 16.53 -6.22
C PRO A 379 -15.28 15.85 -7.32
N GLY A 380 -14.90 14.59 -7.12
CA GLY A 380 -14.33 13.75 -8.18
C GLY A 380 -12.92 14.15 -8.63
N THR A 381 -12.26 15.04 -7.88
CA THR A 381 -10.92 15.54 -8.13
C THR A 381 -9.99 15.22 -6.96
N ASN A 382 -8.70 15.11 -7.24
CA ASN A 382 -7.73 14.76 -6.20
C ASN A 382 -6.30 15.19 -6.50
N VAL A 383 -6.02 15.66 -7.72
CA VAL A 383 -4.86 16.54 -7.92
C VAL A 383 -5.19 17.90 -7.32
N ASP A 384 -6.31 18.49 -7.75
CA ASP A 384 -6.83 19.72 -7.16
C ASP A 384 -7.85 19.40 -6.07
N ARG A 385 -7.40 19.49 -4.81
CA ARG A 385 -8.22 19.26 -3.61
C ARG A 385 -8.91 20.54 -3.16
N THR A 386 -9.61 21.17 -4.10
CA THR A 386 -10.41 22.34 -3.80
C THR A 386 -11.67 21.93 -3.02
N ASN A 387 -11.78 22.40 -1.77
CA ASN A 387 -13.01 22.32 -0.98
C ASN A 387 -14.14 23.09 -1.68
N MET A 388 -14.89 22.43 -2.56
CA MET A 388 -16.01 23.05 -3.30
C MET A 388 -17.21 23.24 -2.38
N LEU A 389 -17.48 22.22 -1.55
CA LEU A 389 -18.49 22.26 -0.49
C LEU A 389 -17.77 22.25 0.85
N ASN A 390 -18.22 23.07 1.79
CA ASN A 390 -17.61 23.18 3.11
C ASN A 390 -18.61 23.77 4.10
N THR A 391 -18.90 23.04 5.17
CA THR A 391 -19.80 23.50 6.25
C THR A 391 -19.25 24.69 7.02
N GLY A 392 -17.94 24.91 6.98
CA GLY A 392 -17.22 25.72 7.95
C GLY A 392 -17.12 25.00 9.28
N ASN A 393 -16.44 25.65 10.24
CA ASN A 393 -16.35 25.14 11.58
C ASN A 393 -17.75 25.04 12.20
N LEU A 394 -18.10 23.84 12.68
CA LEU A 394 -19.35 23.54 13.37
C LEU A 394 -19.33 24.00 14.84
N SER A 395 -18.22 24.55 15.31
CA SER A 395 -18.16 25.29 16.57
C SER A 395 -17.84 26.75 16.26
N VAL A 396 -18.75 27.67 16.60
CA VAL A 396 -18.61 29.13 16.35
C VAL A 396 -19.08 29.95 17.55
N GLY A 397 -18.43 31.09 17.76
CA GLY A 397 -18.77 32.06 18.81
C GLY A 397 -18.24 31.71 20.19
N ASP A 398 -18.08 32.73 21.03
CA ASP A 398 -17.61 32.58 22.41
C ASP A 398 -18.62 31.82 23.27
N LYS A 399 -18.13 31.16 24.32
CA LYS A 399 -18.91 30.30 25.21
C LYS A 399 -20.05 31.08 25.85
N GLY A 400 -21.29 30.69 25.53
CA GLY A 400 -22.50 31.31 26.07
C GLY A 400 -22.92 32.60 25.37
N ALA A 401 -22.20 33.05 24.35
CA ALA A 401 -22.61 34.18 23.53
C ALA A 401 -23.90 33.84 22.75
N PRO A 402 -24.82 34.80 22.55
CA PRO A 402 -25.99 34.59 21.69
C PRO A 402 -25.58 34.16 20.28
N GLY A 403 -26.23 33.12 19.75
CA GLY A 403 -25.90 32.57 18.43
C GLY A 403 -24.62 31.72 18.38
N SER A 404 -23.95 31.48 19.52
CA SER A 404 -22.88 30.50 19.57
C SER A 404 -23.40 29.09 19.30
N ARG A 405 -22.58 28.29 18.61
CA ARG A 405 -22.85 26.87 18.32
C ARG A 405 -21.64 26.06 18.68
N ARG A 406 -21.86 24.84 19.15
CA ARG A 406 -20.80 23.93 19.57
C ARG A 406 -21.17 22.52 19.18
N ILE A 407 -20.35 21.87 18.38
CA ILE A 407 -20.50 20.44 18.13
C ILE A 407 -19.91 19.63 19.28
N ASP A 408 -20.68 18.67 19.77
CA ASP A 408 -20.30 17.77 20.86
C ASP A 408 -20.10 16.33 20.35
N SER A 409 -20.87 15.93 19.34
CA SER A 409 -20.73 14.64 18.68
C SER A 409 -21.38 14.63 17.30
N TYR A 410 -21.16 13.55 16.55
CA TYR A 410 -21.92 13.25 15.36
C TYR A 410 -22.20 11.74 15.26
N ASP A 411 -23.36 11.41 14.72
CA ASP A 411 -23.78 10.03 14.47
C ASP A 411 -23.81 9.75 12.97
N ARG A 412 -23.23 8.63 12.56
CA ARG A 412 -23.17 8.22 11.16
C ARG A 412 -24.00 6.97 10.93
N PHE A 413 -24.74 6.96 9.84
CA PHE A 413 -25.55 5.84 9.39
C PHE A 413 -25.27 5.57 7.92
N GLY A 414 -25.19 4.30 7.56
CA GLY A 414 -24.95 3.86 6.19
C GLY A 414 -25.80 2.66 5.82
N ALA A 415 -26.32 2.65 4.60
CA ALA A 415 -26.93 1.49 3.96
C ALA A 415 -26.24 1.26 2.62
N GLU A 416 -25.90 0.01 2.32
CA GLU A 416 -25.06 -0.35 1.18
C GLU A 416 -25.62 -1.58 0.45
N GLY A 417 -25.46 -1.60 -0.87
CA GLY A 417 -25.85 -2.70 -1.73
C GLY A 417 -24.87 -2.89 -2.88
N TRP A 418 -24.56 -4.14 -3.20
CA TRP A 418 -23.69 -4.47 -4.32
C TRP A 418 -24.07 -5.81 -4.97
N LEU A 419 -24.62 -5.72 -6.18
CA LEU A 419 -24.93 -6.87 -7.01
C LEU A 419 -23.75 -7.13 -7.96
N VAL A 420 -23.29 -8.37 -8.00
CA VAL A 420 -22.33 -8.88 -8.99
C VAL A 420 -22.98 -10.05 -9.70
N HIS A 421 -22.97 -10.03 -11.03
CA HIS A 421 -23.47 -11.11 -11.88
C HIS A 421 -22.53 -11.31 -13.07
N GLY A 422 -21.45 -12.05 -12.84
CA GLY A 422 -20.36 -12.24 -13.78
C GLY A 422 -19.70 -10.90 -14.13
N PRO A 423 -19.64 -10.51 -15.41
CA PRO A 423 -18.99 -9.25 -15.82
C PRO A 423 -19.75 -8.00 -15.41
N PHE A 424 -21.04 -8.10 -15.12
CA PHE A 424 -21.85 -6.97 -14.71
C PHE A 424 -21.85 -6.81 -13.19
N ALA A 425 -21.73 -5.57 -12.72
CA ALA A 425 -21.93 -5.24 -11.31
C ALA A 425 -22.58 -3.87 -11.12
N VAL A 426 -23.40 -3.75 -10.09
CA VAL A 426 -24.04 -2.49 -9.65
C VAL A 426 -23.83 -2.33 -8.16
N GLN A 427 -23.33 -1.17 -7.75
CA GLN A 427 -23.03 -0.84 -6.36
C GLN A 427 -23.64 0.51 -6.00
N GLY A 428 -24.11 0.67 -4.77
CA GLY A 428 -24.54 1.96 -4.24
C GLY A 428 -24.56 2.00 -2.73
N GLU A 429 -24.43 3.21 -2.19
CA GLU A 429 -24.52 3.47 -0.76
C GLU A 429 -25.29 4.76 -0.50
N TYR A 430 -26.06 4.78 0.59
CA TYR A 430 -26.67 5.96 1.18
C TYR A 430 -26.06 6.20 2.56
N LEU A 431 -25.62 7.43 2.81
CA LEU A 431 -24.97 7.84 4.04
C LEU A 431 -25.69 9.06 4.64
N ARG A 432 -25.82 9.07 5.96
CA ARG A 432 -26.35 10.18 6.75
C ARG A 432 -25.45 10.45 7.96
N THR A 433 -25.20 11.73 8.23
CA THR A 433 -24.44 12.18 9.40
C THR A 433 -25.27 13.18 10.20
N ASN A 434 -25.71 12.82 11.41
CA ASN A 434 -26.41 13.73 12.32
C ASN A 434 -25.40 14.54 13.14
N ILE A 435 -25.67 15.83 13.33
CA ILE A 435 -24.83 16.74 14.08
C ILE A 435 -25.49 17.05 15.43
N ASN A 436 -24.76 16.83 16.52
CA ASN A 436 -25.28 16.97 17.87
C ASN A 436 -24.45 17.99 18.67
N GLY A 437 -25.13 18.88 19.40
CA GLY A 437 -24.49 19.81 20.32
C GLY A 437 -25.31 21.07 20.57
N LEU A 438 -24.67 22.08 21.14
CA LEU A 438 -25.31 23.36 21.44
C LEU A 438 -25.62 24.13 20.15
N GLY A 439 -26.85 24.62 20.03
CA GLY A 439 -27.29 25.40 18.87
C GLY A 439 -27.53 24.55 17.62
N TYR A 440 -27.63 23.23 17.80
CA TYR A 440 -28.07 22.27 16.80
C TYR A 440 -29.39 21.62 17.26
N ASP A 441 -30.35 21.54 16.35
CA ASP A 441 -31.65 20.91 16.50
C ASP A 441 -31.91 19.98 15.29
N ASN A 442 -31.43 18.74 15.39
CA ASN A 442 -31.61 17.68 14.39
C ASN A 442 -31.00 17.99 13.01
N GLU A 443 -29.97 18.83 12.94
CA GLU A 443 -29.20 18.99 11.71
C GLU A 443 -28.53 17.69 11.28
N HIS A 444 -28.55 17.44 9.98
CA HIS A 444 -27.93 16.27 9.40
C HIS A 444 -27.49 16.52 7.96
N PHE A 445 -26.49 15.77 7.53
CA PHE A 445 -26.03 15.74 6.15
C PHE A 445 -26.41 14.42 5.51
N THR A 446 -26.66 14.45 4.21
CA THR A 446 -26.99 13.24 3.44
C THR A 446 -26.18 13.18 2.18
N GLY A 447 -25.92 11.97 1.72
CA GLY A 447 -25.28 11.76 0.43
C GLY A 447 -25.39 10.31 0.01
N TYR A 448 -25.48 10.09 -1.28
CA TYR A 448 -25.58 8.75 -1.82
C TYR A 448 -24.87 8.68 -3.16
N TYR A 449 -24.54 7.47 -3.55
CA TYR A 449 -24.02 7.20 -4.87
C TYR A 449 -24.55 5.88 -5.40
N GLY A 450 -24.48 5.74 -6.72
CA GLY A 450 -24.68 4.47 -7.40
C GLY A 450 -23.85 4.41 -8.67
N PHE A 451 -23.30 3.25 -8.98
CA PHE A 451 -22.64 3.01 -10.25
C PHE A 451 -22.89 1.61 -10.78
N ALA A 452 -22.83 1.48 -12.10
CA ALA A 452 -22.78 0.23 -12.81
C ALA A 452 -21.42 0.06 -13.49
N SER A 453 -20.94 -1.17 -13.57
CA SER A 453 -19.69 -1.52 -14.25
C SER A 453 -19.86 -2.81 -15.04
N TYR A 454 -19.10 -2.93 -16.13
CA TYR A 454 -19.09 -4.12 -16.97
C TYR A 454 -17.67 -4.44 -17.44
N PHE A 455 -17.22 -5.68 -17.21
CA PHE A 455 -15.98 -6.19 -17.79
C PHE A 455 -16.20 -6.66 -19.23
N LEU A 456 -15.67 -5.92 -20.19
CA LEU A 456 -15.75 -6.23 -21.63
C LEU A 456 -15.08 -7.57 -21.97
N THR A 457 -14.11 -7.98 -21.17
CA THR A 457 -13.30 -9.20 -21.32
C THR A 457 -13.82 -10.38 -20.48
N GLY A 458 -14.93 -10.21 -19.76
CA GLY A 458 -15.64 -11.31 -19.08
C GLY A 458 -15.15 -11.68 -17.68
N GLU A 459 -14.21 -10.94 -17.10
CA GLU A 459 -13.86 -11.02 -15.67
C GLU A 459 -15.07 -10.68 -14.79
N SER A 460 -15.01 -11.01 -13.51
CA SER A 460 -16.01 -10.61 -12.51
C SER A 460 -15.33 -9.77 -11.44
N LYS A 461 -16.11 -8.91 -10.78
CA LYS A 461 -15.68 -8.30 -9.53
C LYS A 461 -15.35 -9.38 -8.49
N ALA A 462 -14.32 -9.13 -7.69
CA ALA A 462 -13.87 -10.04 -6.64
C ALA A 462 -14.25 -9.52 -5.26
N TYR A 463 -14.50 -10.43 -4.32
CA TYR A 463 -14.95 -10.12 -2.96
C TYR A 463 -13.87 -10.49 -1.92
N HIS A 464 -13.70 -9.66 -0.89
CA HIS A 464 -12.81 -9.92 0.25
C HIS A 464 -13.65 -10.16 1.50
N VAL A 465 -13.84 -11.44 1.85
CA VAL A 465 -14.74 -11.88 2.93
C VAL A 465 -14.46 -11.18 4.27
N LYS A 466 -13.19 -11.05 4.66
CA LYS A 466 -12.83 -10.46 5.97
C LYS A 466 -13.18 -8.97 6.10
N ASN A 467 -13.28 -8.25 4.98
CA ASN A 467 -13.63 -6.83 4.95
C ASN A 467 -15.07 -6.58 4.47
N GLY A 468 -15.71 -7.62 3.91
CA GLY A 468 -16.99 -7.49 3.22
C GLY A 468 -16.98 -6.45 2.10
N ALA A 469 -15.95 -6.47 1.24
CA ALA A 469 -15.73 -5.40 0.24
C ALA A 469 -14.99 -5.89 -1.02
N ALA A 470 -14.82 -5.00 -2.01
CA ALA A 470 -14.13 -5.32 -3.25
C ALA A 470 -12.66 -5.75 -3.07
N ASN A 471 -12.20 -6.66 -3.93
CA ASN A 471 -10.88 -7.28 -3.89
C ASN A 471 -10.17 -7.18 -5.26
N ARG A 472 -8.92 -7.67 -5.31
CA ARG A 472 -8.06 -7.69 -6.49
C ARG A 472 -8.75 -8.34 -7.69
N ILE A 473 -8.71 -7.66 -8.82
CA ILE A 473 -9.09 -8.21 -10.11
C ILE A 473 -7.89 -8.95 -10.69
N LYS A 474 -8.11 -10.22 -11.07
CA LYS A 474 -7.12 -11.03 -11.79
C LYS A 474 -7.62 -11.19 -13.23
N PRO A 475 -6.94 -10.62 -14.23
CA PRO A 475 -7.31 -10.82 -15.64
C PRO A 475 -7.34 -12.31 -15.97
N ARG A 476 -8.32 -12.74 -16.79
CA ARG A 476 -8.36 -14.15 -17.27
C ARG A 476 -7.14 -14.47 -18.12
N GLN A 477 -6.67 -13.48 -18.88
CA GLN A 477 -5.42 -13.51 -19.63
C GLN A 477 -4.68 -12.20 -19.42
N ASN A 478 -3.46 -12.28 -18.90
CA ASN A 478 -2.58 -11.12 -18.78
C ASN A 478 -2.24 -10.55 -20.16
N PHE A 479 -1.98 -9.25 -20.22
CA PHE A 479 -1.57 -8.58 -21.44
C PHE A 479 -0.26 -9.13 -22.00
N GLN A 480 -0.22 -9.38 -23.31
CA GLN A 480 0.96 -9.88 -24.01
C GLN A 480 1.21 -9.05 -25.28
N TRP A 481 2.38 -8.42 -25.38
CA TRP A 481 2.77 -7.62 -26.56
C TRP A 481 2.69 -8.38 -27.88
N ASN A 482 3.04 -9.67 -27.87
CA ASN A 482 3.07 -10.54 -29.05
C ASN A 482 2.16 -11.77 -28.88
N GLY A 483 1.10 -11.66 -28.07
CA GLY A 483 0.20 -12.77 -27.77
C GLY A 483 -1.26 -12.36 -27.82
N SER A 484 -2.16 -13.27 -27.45
CA SER A 484 -3.62 -13.04 -27.52
C SER A 484 -4.19 -12.33 -26.29
N GLY A 485 -3.41 -12.22 -25.22
CA GLY A 485 -3.89 -11.67 -23.96
C GLY A 485 -3.98 -10.15 -24.00
N TRP A 486 -5.16 -9.61 -23.70
CA TRP A 486 -5.44 -8.17 -23.70
C TRP A 486 -5.49 -7.54 -22.31
N GLY A 487 -5.30 -8.33 -21.24
CA GLY A 487 -5.68 -7.93 -19.89
C GLY A 487 -7.19 -7.87 -19.71
N ALA A 488 -7.65 -7.33 -18.58
CA ALA A 488 -9.08 -7.07 -18.36
C ALA A 488 -9.44 -5.63 -18.71
N TRP A 489 -10.58 -5.43 -19.36
CA TRP A 489 -11.12 -4.11 -19.68
C TRP A 489 -12.47 -3.92 -19.01
N GLU A 490 -12.63 -2.81 -18.32
CA GLU A 490 -13.85 -2.47 -17.60
C GLU A 490 -14.31 -1.07 -17.98
N VAL A 491 -15.61 -0.95 -18.24
CA VAL A 491 -16.30 0.34 -18.36
C VAL A 491 -17.21 0.53 -17.16
N ALA A 492 -17.35 1.77 -16.70
CA ALA A 492 -18.27 2.09 -15.62
C ALA A 492 -18.90 3.48 -15.80
N ALA A 493 -20.12 3.63 -15.28
CA ALA A 493 -20.83 4.89 -15.20
C ALA A 493 -21.45 5.01 -13.81
N GLY A 494 -21.37 6.20 -13.22
CA GLY A 494 -21.85 6.45 -11.86
C GLY A 494 -22.42 7.83 -11.66
N TYR A 495 -23.19 7.96 -10.59
CA TYR A 495 -23.81 9.19 -10.12
C TYR A 495 -23.52 9.37 -8.64
N ASP A 496 -23.28 10.63 -8.24
CA ASP A 496 -23.06 11.04 -6.86
C ASP A 496 -24.01 12.17 -6.50
N TYR A 497 -24.45 12.19 -5.25
CA TYR A 497 -25.13 13.32 -4.65
C TYR A 497 -24.63 13.52 -3.21
N ILE A 498 -24.45 14.77 -2.81
CA ILE A 498 -24.20 15.15 -1.44
C ILE A 498 -24.87 16.46 -1.09
N ASN A 499 -25.40 16.55 0.13
CA ASN A 499 -26.01 17.75 0.69
C ASN A 499 -25.50 18.00 2.11
N LEU A 500 -24.78 19.12 2.26
CA LEU A 500 -24.24 19.63 3.52
C LEU A 500 -25.06 20.83 4.07
N ASN A 501 -26.26 21.07 3.53
CA ASN A 501 -27.19 22.09 4.02
C ASN A 501 -28.24 21.46 4.94
N SER A 502 -28.33 21.96 6.17
CA SER A 502 -29.39 21.59 7.12
C SER A 502 -29.52 22.63 8.21
N GLY A 503 -30.75 23.03 8.56
CA GLY A 503 -31.02 23.96 9.66
C GLY A 503 -30.22 25.26 9.57
N VAL A 504 -29.28 25.47 10.49
CA VAL A 504 -28.37 26.62 10.54
C VAL A 504 -27.07 26.45 9.72
N ILE A 505 -26.85 25.28 9.11
CA ILE A 505 -25.62 24.93 8.38
C ILE A 505 -25.83 25.18 6.87
N ARG A 506 -24.87 25.86 6.25
CA ARG A 506 -24.87 26.23 4.82
C ARG A 506 -23.59 25.74 4.13
N GLY A 507 -23.40 24.42 4.09
CA GLY A 507 -22.22 23.78 3.51
C GLY A 507 -22.24 23.60 1.99
N GLY A 508 -23.41 23.72 1.39
CA GLY A 508 -23.67 23.50 -0.03
C GLY A 508 -24.09 22.07 -0.37
N GLN A 509 -24.54 21.88 -1.60
CA GLN A 509 -24.90 20.58 -2.18
C GLN A 509 -24.38 20.47 -3.61
N ALA A 510 -24.10 19.25 -4.06
CA ALA A 510 -23.74 18.99 -5.45
C ALA A 510 -24.13 17.57 -5.89
N ASP A 511 -24.32 17.43 -7.20
CA ASP A 511 -24.43 16.16 -7.90
C ASP A 511 -23.50 16.09 -9.11
N MET A 512 -23.09 14.87 -9.44
CA MET A 512 -22.07 14.61 -10.44
C MET A 512 -22.35 13.31 -11.17
N VAL A 513 -22.00 13.27 -12.45
CA VAL A 513 -21.85 12.02 -13.19
C VAL A 513 -20.38 11.74 -13.48
N ARG A 514 -20.03 10.45 -13.46
CA ARG A 514 -18.68 9.98 -13.73
C ARG A 514 -18.71 8.79 -14.69
N PHE A 515 -17.73 8.74 -15.58
CA PHE A 515 -17.50 7.64 -16.50
C PHE A 515 -16.07 7.16 -16.34
N ALA A 516 -15.85 5.85 -16.47
CA ALA A 516 -14.51 5.27 -16.38
C ALA A 516 -14.27 4.23 -17.49
N LEU A 517 -13.02 4.22 -17.97
CA LEU A 517 -12.42 3.14 -18.74
C LEU A 517 -11.16 2.67 -17.98
N ASN A 518 -11.23 1.45 -17.46
CA ASN A 518 -10.14 0.83 -16.72
C ASN A 518 -9.53 -0.31 -17.52
N TRP A 519 -8.21 -0.39 -17.48
CA TRP A 519 -7.44 -1.49 -18.03
C TRP A 519 -6.59 -2.15 -16.94
N TYR A 520 -6.68 -3.47 -16.83
CA TYR A 520 -5.93 -4.31 -15.92
C TYR A 520 -5.03 -5.22 -16.77
N PRO A 521 -3.85 -4.76 -17.22
CA PRO A 521 -2.96 -5.58 -18.03
C PRO A 521 -2.45 -6.80 -17.25
N HIS A 522 -2.22 -6.66 -15.95
CA HIS A 522 -1.72 -7.71 -15.05
C HIS A 522 -2.40 -7.55 -13.69
N PRO A 523 -2.38 -8.56 -12.79
CA PRO A 523 -2.97 -8.45 -11.46
C PRO A 523 -2.41 -7.29 -10.61
N ASN A 524 -1.22 -6.81 -10.95
CA ASN A 524 -0.43 -5.81 -10.21
C ASN A 524 -0.41 -4.42 -10.85
N ILE A 525 -1.00 -4.27 -12.03
CA ILE A 525 -0.99 -3.02 -12.79
C ILE A 525 -2.42 -2.66 -13.14
N LYS A 526 -2.80 -1.42 -12.85
CA LYS A 526 -4.10 -0.87 -13.22
C LYS A 526 -3.92 0.52 -13.83
N ILE A 527 -4.57 0.75 -14.96
CA ILE A 527 -4.63 2.04 -15.63
C ILE A 527 -6.09 2.49 -15.67
N GLN A 528 -6.36 3.70 -15.18
CA GLN A 528 -7.70 4.25 -15.07
C GLN A 528 -7.78 5.57 -15.83
N ASN A 529 -8.89 5.76 -16.53
CA ASN A 529 -9.22 7.00 -17.21
C ASN A 529 -10.66 7.35 -16.86
N ASN A 530 -10.86 8.51 -16.26
CA ASN A 530 -12.17 8.94 -15.80
C ASN A 530 -12.53 10.30 -16.40
N ILE A 531 -13.80 10.48 -16.75
CA ILE A 531 -14.39 11.79 -17.00
C ILE A 531 -15.40 12.05 -15.90
N VAL A 532 -15.32 13.22 -15.27
CA VAL A 532 -16.30 13.69 -14.29
C VAL A 532 -16.92 15.00 -14.78
N HIS A 533 -18.21 15.15 -14.51
CA HIS A 533 -18.96 16.36 -14.82
C HIS A 533 -19.89 16.68 -13.65
N ILE A 534 -19.78 17.90 -13.13
CA ILE A 534 -20.66 18.42 -12.08
C ILE A 534 -21.93 18.92 -12.74
N LEU A 535 -23.06 18.33 -12.35
CA LEU A 535 -24.37 18.62 -12.93
C LEU A 535 -24.97 19.87 -12.31
N ASN A 536 -25.11 19.87 -10.98
CA ASN A 536 -25.55 21.04 -10.24
C ASN A 536 -24.70 21.22 -8.99
N VAL A 537 -24.50 22.48 -8.64
CA VAL A 537 -23.91 22.90 -7.38
C VAL A 537 -24.69 24.09 -6.86
N ASN A 538 -25.13 23.99 -5.61
CA ASN A 538 -25.78 25.08 -4.90
C ASN A 538 -25.04 25.33 -3.60
N THR A 539 -24.36 26.48 -3.52
CA THR A 539 -23.64 26.96 -2.33
C THR A 539 -24.23 28.28 -1.82
N GLU A 540 -25.49 28.58 -2.19
CA GLU A 540 -26.19 29.78 -1.76
C GLU A 540 -26.26 29.88 -0.21
N GLY A 541 -25.97 31.07 0.30
CA GLY A 541 -25.94 31.34 1.74
C GLY A 541 -24.70 30.81 2.47
N SER A 542 -23.71 30.22 1.77
CA SER A 542 -22.44 29.87 2.40
C SER A 542 -21.71 31.13 2.87
N THR A 543 -21.26 31.12 4.13
CA THR A 543 -20.46 32.21 4.71
C THR A 543 -18.98 32.13 4.32
N ILE A 544 -18.57 31.08 3.60
CA ILE A 544 -17.20 30.89 3.14
C ILE A 544 -17.10 31.40 1.72
N SER A 545 -16.38 32.51 1.52
CA SER A 545 -16.25 33.18 0.21
C SER A 545 -15.79 32.22 -0.90
N ARG A 546 -14.88 31.29 -0.59
CA ARG A 546 -14.40 30.30 -1.56
C ARG A 546 -15.49 29.31 -1.98
N THR A 547 -16.26 28.77 -1.03
CA THR A 547 -17.41 27.88 -1.28
C THR A 547 -18.50 28.60 -2.08
N ALA A 548 -18.81 29.84 -1.71
CA ALA A 548 -19.78 30.68 -2.42
C ALA A 548 -19.39 30.92 -3.90
N GLY A 549 -18.08 30.94 -4.19
CA GLY A 549 -17.54 31.06 -5.54
C GLY A 549 -17.91 29.94 -6.51
N PHE A 550 -18.32 28.78 -5.98
CA PHE A 550 -18.74 27.63 -6.79
C PHE A 550 -20.25 27.57 -7.02
N ASN A 551 -21.03 28.57 -6.59
CA ASN A 551 -22.48 28.52 -6.78
C ASN A 551 -22.82 28.51 -8.28
N LYS A 552 -23.61 27.52 -8.72
CA LYS A 552 -23.94 27.27 -10.14
C LYS A 552 -22.71 27.06 -11.04
N ALA A 553 -21.59 26.60 -10.49
CA ALA A 553 -20.43 26.26 -11.30
C ALA A 553 -20.73 25.12 -12.28
N ASN A 554 -20.11 25.18 -13.45
CA ASN A 554 -20.09 24.12 -14.43
C ASN A 554 -18.64 23.65 -14.58
N LEU A 555 -18.38 22.40 -14.22
CA LEU A 555 -17.04 21.88 -14.01
C LEU A 555 -16.91 20.49 -14.65
N SER A 556 -15.85 20.28 -15.42
CA SER A 556 -15.55 18.97 -16.00
C SER A 556 -14.06 18.68 -16.03
N SER A 557 -13.72 17.44 -15.70
CA SER A 557 -12.33 17.01 -15.62
C SER A 557 -12.12 15.65 -16.26
N PHE A 558 -10.97 15.51 -16.91
CA PHE A 558 -10.41 14.24 -17.33
C PHE A 558 -9.30 13.85 -16.36
N LEU A 559 -9.39 12.66 -15.79
CA LEU A 559 -8.45 12.13 -14.82
C LEU A 559 -7.79 10.87 -15.37
N THR A 560 -6.50 10.72 -15.12
CA THR A 560 -5.78 9.47 -15.38
C THR A 560 -5.06 9.00 -14.14
N GLN A 561 -4.94 7.68 -13.98
CA GLN A 561 -4.12 7.09 -12.93
C GLN A 561 -3.43 5.84 -13.44
N VAL A 562 -2.13 5.72 -13.16
CA VAL A 562 -1.38 4.47 -13.28
C VAL A 562 -1.04 3.98 -11.88
N GLN A 563 -1.46 2.76 -11.59
CA GLN A 563 -1.22 2.06 -10.33
C GLN A 563 -0.32 0.86 -10.59
N VAL A 564 0.73 0.76 -9.78
CA VAL A 564 1.65 -0.39 -9.73
C VAL A 564 1.70 -0.91 -8.31
N GLU A 565 1.63 -2.23 -8.16
CA GLU A 565 1.63 -2.92 -6.88
C GLU A 565 2.69 -4.02 -6.84
N PHE A 566 3.26 -4.21 -5.66
CA PHE A 566 4.20 -5.29 -5.37
C PHE A 566 4.16 -5.64 -3.87
#